data_AF-A0A321LYY9-F1
#
_entry.id   AF-A0A321LYY9-F1
#
_cell.length_a   1.000
_cell.length_b   1.000
_cell.length_c   1.000
_cell.angle_alpha   90.00
_cell.angle_beta   90.00
_cell.angle_gamma   90.00
#
_symmetry.space_group_name_H-M   'P 1'
#
loop_
_entity.id
_entity.type
_entity.pdbx_description
1 polymer ?
#
loop_
_entity_poly.entity_id
_entity_poly.type
_entity_poly.pdbx_seq_one_letter_code
_entity_poly.pdbx_strand_id
1 'polypeptide(L)'
;MASTATFRYLRDFGQVAWLMQAFSVWSRVQRNSEFSDLVFEIGDWLLQWQQEKSGGFINHHQADTPGYTTALYVEGVGAAVHLAELSGDDARRQQYLDAWLRGLRFLNRITIQPGHSAVLPNSDFAVGGLRMGLNSSFVRVDFVQHGLSAVLEIYEQITAAGVSRKPNLKELEIISDNTQAVL
;
A
#
# COMPACT_ATOMS: atom_id res chain seq x y z
N MET A 1 5.34 24.01 10.40
CA MET A 1 4.09 24.78 10.18
C MET A 1 3.75 25.00 8.71
N ALA A 2 4.71 25.17 7.78
CA ALA A 2 4.37 25.44 6.37
C ALA A 2 3.61 24.32 5.65
N SER A 3 3.95 23.03 5.87
CA SER A 3 3.35 21.90 5.14
C SER A 3 1.92 21.55 5.57
N THR A 4 1.51 21.88 6.80
CA THR A 4 0.12 21.64 7.25
C THR A 4 -0.86 22.64 6.64
N ALA A 5 -0.42 23.88 6.41
CA ALA A 5 -1.19 24.91 5.72
C ALA A 5 -1.35 24.65 4.21
N THR A 6 -0.34 24.06 3.57
CA THR A 6 -0.37 23.78 2.12
C THR A 6 -1.45 22.77 1.73
N PHE A 7 -1.57 21.65 2.46
CA PHE A 7 -2.62 20.65 2.16
C PHE A 7 -4.03 21.24 2.30
N ARG A 8 -4.24 22.08 3.32
CA ARG A 8 -5.54 22.74 3.56
C ARG A 8 -5.90 23.75 2.47
N TYR A 9 -4.91 24.39 1.86
CA TYR A 9 -5.10 25.35 0.79
C TYR A 9 -5.27 24.68 -0.58
N LEU A 10 -4.54 23.59 -0.84
CA LEU A 10 -4.60 22.82 -2.08
C LEU A 10 -4.54 21.32 -1.77
N ARG A 11 -5.71 20.70 -1.68
CA ARG A 11 -5.82 19.25 -1.53
C ARG A 11 -5.48 18.57 -2.85
N ASP A 12 -4.32 17.96 -2.90
CA ASP A 12 -3.84 17.22 -4.06
C ASP A 12 -3.43 15.79 -3.65
N PHE A 13 -3.82 14.81 -4.47
CA PHE A 13 -3.54 13.41 -4.20
C PHE A 13 -2.03 13.10 -4.21
N GLY A 14 -1.21 13.92 -4.89
CA GLY A 14 0.24 13.79 -5.03
C GLY A 14 0.97 13.84 -3.70
N GLN A 15 0.34 14.45 -2.71
CA GLN A 15 0.93 14.72 -1.41
C GLN A 15 0.45 13.74 -0.34
N VAL A 16 -0.68 13.06 -0.57
CA VAL A 16 -1.41 12.31 0.47
C VAL A 16 -0.56 11.28 1.17
N ALA A 17 -0.01 10.31 0.42
CA ALA A 17 0.76 9.20 1.00
C ALA A 17 1.98 9.72 1.77
N TRP A 18 2.75 10.62 1.14
CA TRP A 18 3.97 11.18 1.68
C TRP A 18 3.74 12.00 2.95
N LEU A 19 2.72 12.87 2.96
CA LEU A 19 2.39 13.66 4.15
C LEU A 19 1.88 12.77 5.27
N MET A 20 1.01 11.79 4.97
CA MET A 20 0.49 10.88 5.99
C MET A 20 1.61 10.04 6.63
N GLN A 21 2.51 9.45 5.84
CA GLN A 21 3.65 8.69 6.36
C GLN A 21 4.61 9.58 7.15
N ALA A 22 5.02 10.72 6.59
CA ALA A 22 5.97 11.61 7.24
C ALA A 22 5.44 12.13 8.59
N PHE A 23 4.19 12.58 8.62
CA PHE A 23 3.59 13.12 9.84
C PHE A 23 3.18 12.03 10.84
N SER A 24 2.86 10.82 10.40
CA SER A 24 2.68 9.67 11.30
C SER A 24 4.00 9.34 12.01
N VAL A 25 5.12 9.26 11.28
CA VAL A 25 6.46 9.08 11.88
C VAL A 25 6.77 10.23 12.84
N TRP A 26 6.57 11.46 12.40
CA TRP A 26 6.94 12.65 13.17
C TRP A 26 6.09 12.81 14.45
N SER A 27 4.80 12.47 14.42
CA SER A 27 3.92 12.47 15.59
C SER A 27 4.38 11.47 16.68
N ARG A 28 5.01 10.36 16.29
CA ARG A 28 5.56 9.37 17.25
C ARG A 28 6.83 9.87 17.93
N VAL A 29 7.68 10.57 17.19
CA VAL A 29 8.93 11.15 17.70
C VAL A 29 8.63 12.36 18.59
N GLN A 30 7.86 13.30 18.04
CA GLN A 30 7.41 14.50 18.72
C GLN A 30 5.93 14.29 19.02
N ARG A 31 5.60 13.94 20.28
CA ARG A 31 4.21 13.74 20.77
C ARG A 31 3.38 15.03 20.70
N ASN A 32 3.09 15.48 19.48
CA ASN A 32 2.35 16.67 19.13
C ASN A 32 1.12 16.23 18.32
N SER A 33 -0.06 16.56 18.86
CA SER A 33 -1.34 16.19 18.28
C SER A 33 -1.58 16.87 16.93
N GLU A 34 -0.99 18.02 16.64
CA GLU A 34 -1.19 18.71 15.36
C GLU A 34 -0.78 17.85 14.15
N PHE A 35 0.23 16.99 14.34
CA PHE A 35 0.69 16.10 13.27
C PHE A 35 -0.24 14.90 13.10
N SER A 36 -0.74 14.32 14.19
CA SER A 36 -1.74 13.25 14.10
C SER A 36 -3.06 13.75 13.55
N ASP A 37 -3.49 14.94 13.96
CA ASP A 37 -4.72 15.58 13.48
C ASP A 37 -4.65 15.82 11.98
N LEU A 38 -3.49 16.21 11.45
CA LEU A 38 -3.31 16.34 10.01
C LEU A 38 -3.35 14.98 9.29
N VAL A 39 -2.73 13.94 9.84
CA VAL A 39 -2.79 12.59 9.24
C VAL A 39 -4.25 12.13 9.16
N PHE A 40 -5.03 12.33 10.22
CA PHE A 40 -6.45 11.99 10.24
C PHE A 40 -7.28 12.87 9.31
N GLU A 41 -7.01 14.17 9.23
CA GLU A 41 -7.66 15.07 8.28
C GLU A 41 -7.46 14.61 6.82
N ILE A 42 -6.22 14.25 6.46
CA ILE A 42 -5.90 13.74 5.11
C ILE A 42 -6.59 12.38 4.90
N GLY A 43 -6.52 11.48 5.88
CA GLY A 43 -7.13 10.15 5.80
C GLY A 43 -8.64 10.21 5.59
N ASP A 44 -9.34 11.01 6.38
CA ASP A 44 -10.79 11.19 6.29
C ASP A 44 -11.21 11.81 4.96
N TRP A 45 -10.40 12.73 4.41
CA TRP A 45 -10.62 13.25 3.06
C TRP A 45 -10.38 12.18 1.99
N LEU A 46 -9.29 11.43 2.09
CA LEU A 46 -8.91 10.40 1.12
C LEU A 46 -9.96 9.29 1.03
N LEU A 47 -10.52 8.85 2.16
CA LEU A 47 -11.52 7.78 2.20
C LEU A 47 -12.80 8.08 1.42
N GLN A 48 -13.15 9.35 1.21
CA GLN A 48 -14.30 9.76 0.38
C GLN A 48 -14.17 9.32 -1.08
N TRP A 49 -12.94 9.01 -1.51
CA TRP A 49 -12.60 8.61 -2.87
C TRP A 49 -12.35 7.11 -3.01
N GLN A 50 -12.47 6.33 -1.93
CA GLN A 50 -12.40 4.88 -2.02
C GLN A 50 -13.72 4.31 -2.52
N GLN A 51 -13.68 3.55 -3.60
CA GLN A 51 -14.86 2.86 -4.10
C GLN A 51 -15.21 1.67 -3.21
N GLU A 52 -16.45 1.61 -2.74
CA GLU A 52 -16.96 0.51 -1.91
C GLU A 52 -16.86 -0.86 -2.60
N LYS A 53 -17.27 -0.93 -3.88
CA LYS A 53 -17.34 -2.18 -4.64
C LYS A 53 -15.97 -2.76 -5.03
N SER A 54 -15.06 -1.89 -5.46
CA SER A 54 -13.75 -2.33 -5.98
C SER A 54 -12.67 -2.32 -4.92
N GLY A 55 -12.76 -1.41 -3.94
CA GLY A 55 -11.72 -1.10 -2.96
C GLY A 55 -10.63 -0.15 -3.46
N GLY A 56 -10.62 0.17 -4.75
CA GLY A 56 -9.66 1.11 -5.35
C GLY A 56 -10.06 2.57 -5.15
N PHE A 57 -9.08 3.48 -5.23
CA PHE A 57 -9.32 4.91 -5.14
C PHE A 57 -9.51 5.53 -6.52
N ILE A 58 -10.55 6.36 -6.67
CA ILE A 58 -10.83 7.12 -7.91
C ILE A 58 -10.42 8.58 -7.73
N ASN A 59 -9.55 9.09 -8.61
CA ASN A 59 -9.06 10.47 -8.57
C ASN A 59 -8.40 10.88 -9.89
N HIS A 60 -7.80 12.07 -9.94
CA HIS A 60 -7.17 12.62 -11.14
C HIS A 60 -5.74 12.10 -11.44
N HIS A 61 -5.13 11.27 -10.59
CA HIS A 61 -3.81 10.69 -10.90
C HIS A 61 -3.86 9.59 -11.96
N GLN A 62 -5.01 8.94 -12.14
CA GLN A 62 -5.26 8.01 -13.24
C GLN A 62 -6.56 8.39 -13.93
N ALA A 63 -6.49 8.68 -15.23
CA ALA A 63 -7.60 9.26 -15.98
C ALA A 63 -8.84 8.36 -16.08
N ASP A 64 -8.67 7.04 -16.10
CA ASP A 64 -9.74 6.11 -16.46
C ASP A 64 -10.40 5.43 -15.25
N THR A 65 -9.63 4.58 -14.57
CA THR A 65 -10.13 3.70 -13.51
C THR A 65 -9.10 3.63 -12.38
N PRO A 66 -9.52 3.25 -11.17
CA PRO A 66 -8.58 2.94 -10.11
C PRO A 66 -7.52 1.95 -10.62
N GLY A 67 -6.28 2.17 -10.19
CA GLY A 67 -5.15 1.35 -10.61
C GLY A 67 -4.08 1.30 -9.54
N TYR A 68 -2.82 1.16 -9.96
CA TYR A 68 -1.68 1.04 -9.06
C TYR A 68 -1.57 2.21 -8.06
N THR A 69 -2.10 3.40 -8.37
CA THR A 69 -2.09 4.53 -7.42
C THR A 69 -2.86 4.24 -6.15
N THR A 70 -3.78 3.27 -6.16
CA THR A 70 -4.38 2.69 -4.96
C THR A 70 -3.33 2.27 -3.94
N ALA A 71 -2.19 1.72 -4.38
CA ALA A 71 -1.12 1.29 -3.48
C ALA A 71 -0.55 2.46 -2.67
N LEU A 72 -0.32 3.61 -3.32
CA LEU A 72 0.16 4.83 -2.67
C LEU A 72 -0.81 5.29 -1.57
N TYR A 73 -2.11 5.30 -1.85
CA TYR A 73 -3.09 5.71 -0.86
C TYR A 73 -3.23 4.71 0.28
N VAL A 74 -3.12 3.42 -0.02
CA VAL A 74 -3.17 2.36 1.00
C VAL A 74 -1.95 2.42 1.93
N GLU A 75 -0.77 2.81 1.44
CA GLU A 75 0.38 3.15 2.31
C GLU A 75 0.03 4.26 3.30
N GLY A 76 -0.51 5.39 2.81
CA GLY A 76 -0.93 6.49 3.66
C GLY A 76 -1.99 6.08 4.70
N VAL A 77 -3.02 5.33 4.27
CA VAL A 77 -4.05 4.78 5.18
C VAL A 77 -3.42 3.85 6.22
N GLY A 78 -2.43 3.05 5.84
CA GLY A 78 -1.71 2.18 6.77
C GLY A 78 -1.02 2.96 7.88
N ALA A 79 -0.35 4.06 7.53
CA ALA A 79 0.29 4.96 8.49
C ALA A 79 -0.73 5.60 9.46
N ALA A 80 -1.96 5.84 9.00
CA ALA A 80 -3.05 6.35 9.83
C ALA A 80 -3.66 5.28 10.75
N VAL A 81 -3.72 4.01 10.35
CA VAL A 81 -4.11 2.89 11.25
C VAL A 81 -3.20 2.85 12.46
N HIS A 82 -1.88 2.86 12.22
CA HIS A 82 -0.90 2.81 13.31
C HIS A 82 -1.05 3.99 14.26
N LEU A 83 -1.28 5.19 13.73
CA LEU A 83 -1.42 6.38 14.55
C LEU A 83 -2.72 6.36 15.36
N ALA A 84 -3.83 5.92 14.78
CA ALA A 84 -5.10 5.76 15.50
C ALA A 84 -4.98 4.74 16.65
N GLU A 85 -4.24 3.64 16.43
CA GLU A 85 -3.94 2.66 17.48
C GLU A 85 -3.12 3.27 18.63
N LEU A 86 -2.06 4.01 18.32
CA LEU A 86 -1.24 4.68 19.33
C LEU A 86 -2.01 5.76 20.11
N SER A 87 -2.98 6.40 19.48
CA SER A 87 -3.85 7.40 20.11
C SER A 87 -5.01 6.79 20.90
N GLY A 88 -5.24 5.47 20.82
CA GLY A 88 -6.37 4.79 21.45
C GLY A 88 -7.73 5.11 20.82
N ASP A 89 -7.76 5.55 19.56
CA ASP A 89 -9.01 5.82 18.82
C ASP A 89 -9.43 4.57 18.03
N ASP A 90 -10.09 3.65 18.72
CA ASP A 90 -10.50 2.36 18.15
C ASP A 90 -11.45 2.49 16.95
N ALA A 91 -12.33 3.49 16.98
CA ALA A 91 -13.30 3.71 15.91
C ALA A 91 -12.58 4.12 14.61
N ARG A 92 -11.67 5.10 14.70
CA ARG A 92 -10.88 5.54 13.54
C ARG A 92 -9.91 4.46 13.07
N ARG A 93 -9.28 3.75 14.01
CA ARG A 93 -8.42 2.60 13.71
C ARG A 93 -9.17 1.57 12.87
N GLN A 94 -10.36 1.16 13.30
CA GLN A 94 -11.16 0.18 12.56
C GLN A 94 -11.58 0.68 11.18
N GLN A 95 -12.01 1.94 11.07
CA GLN A 95 -12.39 2.55 9.80
C GLN A 95 -11.23 2.53 8.78
N TYR A 96 -10.03 2.94 9.19
CA TYR A 96 -8.86 2.91 8.33
C TYR A 96 -8.39 1.48 8.03
N LEU A 97 -8.48 0.56 8.98
CA LEU A 97 -8.13 -0.84 8.76
C LEU A 97 -9.04 -1.47 7.71
N ASP A 98 -10.35 -1.22 7.77
CA ASP A 98 -11.30 -1.71 6.78
C ASP A 98 -11.02 -1.13 5.38
N ALA A 99 -10.66 0.16 5.32
CA ALA A 99 -10.25 0.81 4.08
C ALA A 99 -8.96 0.23 3.52
N TRP A 100 -7.95 0.02 4.37
CA TRP A 100 -6.69 -0.62 4.00
C TRP A 100 -6.92 -2.02 3.43
N LEU A 101 -7.73 -2.85 4.11
CA LEU A 101 -8.08 -4.20 3.65
C LEU A 101 -8.83 -4.20 2.31
N ARG A 102 -9.76 -3.25 2.09
CA ARG A 102 -10.42 -3.07 0.78
C ARG A 102 -9.40 -2.72 -0.31
N GLY A 103 -8.48 -1.81 -0.02
CA GLY A 103 -7.40 -1.44 -0.92
C GLY A 103 -6.51 -2.62 -1.29
N LEU A 104 -6.07 -3.42 -0.31
CA LEU A 104 -5.29 -4.63 -0.58
C LEU A 104 -6.04 -5.65 -1.43
N ARG A 105 -7.36 -5.83 -1.22
CA ARG A 105 -8.18 -6.68 -2.09
C ARG A 105 -8.17 -6.19 -3.54
N PHE A 106 -8.22 -4.87 -3.75
CA PHE A 106 -8.08 -4.28 -5.07
C PHE A 106 -6.69 -4.56 -5.67
N LEU A 107 -5.61 -4.30 -4.91
CA LEU A 107 -4.23 -4.55 -5.36
C LEU A 107 -3.99 -6.02 -5.75
N ASN A 108 -4.55 -6.95 -4.99
CA ASN A 108 -4.45 -8.38 -5.31
C ASN A 108 -5.08 -8.72 -6.69
N ARG A 109 -6.15 -8.02 -7.10
CA ARG A 109 -6.80 -8.22 -8.42
C ARG A 109 -5.97 -7.71 -9.58
N ILE A 110 -5.15 -6.67 -9.36
CA ILE A 110 -4.24 -6.11 -10.37
C ILE A 110 -2.83 -6.70 -10.28
N THR A 111 -2.56 -7.60 -9.33
CA THR A 111 -1.32 -8.36 -9.24
C THR A 111 -1.34 -9.51 -10.25
N ILE A 112 -0.23 -9.71 -10.96
CA ILE A 112 -0.06 -10.85 -11.87
C ILE A 112 0.01 -12.14 -11.06
N GLN A 113 -1.03 -12.96 -11.18
CA GLN A 113 -1.10 -14.29 -10.58
C GLN A 113 -0.53 -15.37 -11.52
N PRO A 114 -0.11 -16.54 -11.00
CA PRO A 114 0.36 -17.65 -11.82
C PRO A 114 -0.62 -18.08 -12.93
N GLY A 115 -1.93 -17.96 -12.68
CA GLY A 115 -2.96 -18.27 -13.67
C GLY A 115 -2.97 -17.33 -14.89
N HIS A 116 -2.27 -16.20 -14.85
CA HIS A 116 -2.13 -15.29 -15.99
C HIS A 116 -0.93 -15.62 -16.90
N SER A 117 -0.13 -16.64 -16.56
CA SER A 117 1.14 -16.97 -17.22
C SER A 117 1.02 -17.21 -18.72
N ALA A 118 -0.05 -17.88 -19.17
CA ALA A 118 -0.23 -18.29 -20.56
C ALA A 118 -0.29 -17.14 -21.58
N VAL A 119 -0.54 -15.90 -21.14
CA VAL A 119 -0.68 -14.71 -22.02
C VAL A 119 0.46 -13.69 -21.85
N LEU A 120 1.52 -14.03 -21.11
CA LEU A 120 2.61 -13.10 -20.79
C LEU A 120 3.94 -13.55 -21.41
N PRO A 121 4.67 -12.67 -22.12
CA PRO A 121 6.03 -12.96 -22.53
C PRO A 121 6.92 -12.96 -21.27
N ASN A 122 7.46 -14.12 -20.89
CA ASN A 122 8.26 -14.33 -19.67
C ASN A 122 7.45 -14.31 -18.36
N SER A 123 6.43 -15.17 -18.25
CA SER A 123 5.56 -15.27 -17.08
C SER A 123 6.29 -15.40 -15.74
N ASP A 124 7.42 -16.10 -15.71
CA ASP A 124 8.18 -16.36 -14.49
C ASP A 124 8.72 -15.07 -13.85
N PHE A 125 9.07 -14.07 -14.67
CA PHE A 125 9.50 -12.75 -14.21
C PHE A 125 8.33 -11.79 -13.96
N ALA A 126 7.15 -12.12 -14.46
CA ALA A 126 5.97 -11.25 -14.39
C ALA A 126 5.09 -11.55 -13.17
N VAL A 127 5.06 -12.79 -12.68
CA VAL A 127 4.27 -13.18 -11.49
C VAL A 127 4.68 -12.36 -10.27
N GLY A 128 3.68 -11.86 -9.55
CA GLY A 128 3.87 -10.91 -8.44
C GLY A 128 3.99 -9.45 -8.87
N GLY A 129 4.14 -9.17 -10.16
CA GLY A 129 4.13 -7.81 -10.70
C GLY A 129 2.78 -7.11 -10.48
N LEU A 130 2.80 -5.84 -10.08
CA LEU A 130 1.61 -5.01 -9.92
C LEU A 130 1.33 -4.26 -11.21
N ARG A 131 0.18 -4.52 -11.84
CA ARG A 131 -0.23 -3.87 -13.09
C ARG A 131 -0.67 -2.43 -12.82
N MET A 132 -0.52 -1.58 -13.83
CA MET A 132 -1.06 -0.21 -13.80
C MET A 132 -2.58 -0.18 -13.50
N GLY A 133 -3.33 -1.20 -13.93
CA GLY A 133 -4.77 -1.32 -13.71
C GLY A 133 -5.30 -2.69 -14.16
N LEU A 134 -6.61 -2.90 -14.05
CA LEU A 134 -7.25 -4.22 -14.30
C LEU A 134 -7.02 -4.77 -15.71
N ASN A 135 -7.00 -3.88 -16.72
CA ASN A 135 -6.93 -4.25 -18.13
C ASN A 135 -5.55 -3.95 -18.74
N SER A 136 -4.53 -3.75 -17.92
CA SER A 136 -3.17 -3.39 -18.37
C SER A 136 -2.18 -4.52 -18.05
N SER A 137 -1.31 -4.84 -19.00
CA SER A 137 -0.14 -5.69 -18.77
C SER A 137 1.12 -4.87 -18.42
N PHE A 138 0.99 -3.54 -18.33
CA PHE A 138 2.11 -2.65 -18.03
C PHE A 138 2.44 -2.69 -16.54
N VAL A 139 3.71 -2.97 -16.24
CA VAL A 139 4.26 -3.06 -14.89
C VAL A 139 5.50 -2.18 -14.82
N ARG A 140 5.66 -1.48 -13.70
CA ARG A 140 6.89 -0.77 -13.35
C ARG A 140 7.32 -1.16 -11.94
N VAL A 141 8.62 -1.07 -11.68
CA VAL A 141 9.20 -1.42 -10.37
C VAL A 141 8.62 -0.58 -9.23
N ASP A 142 8.31 0.70 -9.46
CA ASP A 142 7.70 1.56 -8.45
C ASP A 142 6.28 1.13 -8.09
N PHE A 143 5.51 0.56 -9.03
CA PHE A 143 4.17 0.03 -8.72
C PHE A 143 4.27 -1.11 -7.72
N VAL A 144 5.22 -2.02 -7.96
CA VAL A 144 5.50 -3.16 -7.07
C VAL A 144 6.01 -2.69 -5.72
N GLN A 145 6.93 -1.71 -5.70
CA GLN A 145 7.42 -1.12 -4.46
C GLN A 145 6.29 -0.54 -3.62
N HIS A 146 5.40 0.25 -4.22
CA HIS A 146 4.26 0.82 -3.51
C HIS A 146 3.30 -0.27 -2.99
N GLY A 147 3.02 -1.28 -3.82
CA GLY A 147 2.20 -2.43 -3.41
C GLY A 147 2.79 -3.18 -2.22
N LEU A 148 4.11 -3.38 -2.19
CA LEU A 148 4.80 -4.01 -1.07
C LEU A 148 4.81 -3.12 0.17
N SER A 149 5.13 -1.83 0.03
CA SER A 149 5.07 -0.86 1.13
C SER A 149 3.68 -0.82 1.78
N ALA A 150 2.62 -0.84 0.97
CA ALA A 150 1.24 -0.87 1.46
C ALA A 150 0.96 -2.08 2.38
N VAL A 151 1.50 -3.26 2.03
CA VAL A 151 1.40 -4.47 2.85
C VAL A 151 2.24 -4.36 4.12
N LEU A 152 3.47 -3.84 3.99
CA LEU A 152 4.43 -3.77 5.09
C LEU A 152 4.04 -2.76 6.17
N GLU A 153 3.32 -1.69 5.82
CA GLU A 153 2.94 -0.61 6.75
C GLU A 153 2.19 -1.12 8.01
N ILE A 154 1.42 -2.21 7.90
CA ILE A 154 0.68 -2.84 9.01
C ILE A 154 1.21 -4.26 9.34
N TYR A 155 2.22 -4.76 8.61
CA TYR A 155 2.67 -6.16 8.73
C TYR A 155 3.10 -6.56 10.14
N GLU A 156 3.84 -5.70 10.85
CA GLU A 156 4.26 -5.96 12.23
C GLU A 156 3.06 -6.03 13.19
N GLN A 157 2.01 -5.22 12.96
CA GLN A 157 0.79 -5.26 13.77
C GLN A 157 0.01 -6.57 13.55
N ILE A 158 -0.10 -7.03 12.30
CA ILE A 158 -0.82 -8.28 11.97
C ILE A 158 -0.09 -9.52 12.52
N THR A 159 1.24 -9.51 12.45
CA THR A 159 2.06 -10.62 12.95
C THR A 159 2.13 -10.64 14.48
N ALA A 160 2.16 -9.46 15.13
CA ALA A 160 2.07 -9.34 16.58
C ALA A 160 0.67 -9.66 17.14
N ALA A 161 -0.41 -9.31 16.40
CA ALA A 161 -1.80 -9.54 16.80
C ALA A 161 -2.31 -10.97 16.55
N GLY A 162 -1.46 -11.92 16.17
CA GLY A 162 -1.79 -13.35 16.20
C GLY A 162 -2.08 -14.04 14.86
N VAL A 163 -1.68 -13.48 13.71
CA VAL A 163 -1.61 -14.27 12.46
C VAL A 163 -0.17 -14.70 12.21
N SER A 164 0.33 -15.61 13.05
CA SER A 164 1.52 -16.39 12.71
C SER A 164 1.18 -17.34 11.56
N ARG A 165 1.27 -16.85 10.32
CA ARG A 165 1.67 -17.72 9.23
C ARG A 165 3.17 -17.54 9.09
N LYS A 166 3.93 -18.56 9.52
CA LYS A 166 5.30 -18.73 9.05
C LYS A 166 5.26 -18.52 7.53
N PRO A 167 6.14 -17.70 6.94
CA PRO A 167 6.22 -17.59 5.50
C PRO A 167 6.36 -19.00 4.93
N ASN A 168 5.40 -19.45 4.12
CA ASN A 168 5.58 -20.60 3.24
C ASN A 168 6.44 -20.14 2.06
N LEU A 169 7.67 -19.75 2.36
CA LEU A 169 8.73 -19.88 1.39
C LEU A 169 9.15 -21.33 1.54
N LYS A 170 8.77 -22.18 0.59
CA LYS A 170 9.56 -23.40 0.37
C LYS A 170 11.00 -22.90 0.26
N GLU A 171 11.88 -23.41 1.11
CA GLU A 171 13.32 -23.19 0.97
C GLU A 171 13.64 -23.41 -0.51
N LEU A 172 14.16 -22.36 -1.16
CA LEU A 172 14.70 -22.52 -2.49
C LEU A 172 15.75 -23.61 -2.35
N GLU A 173 15.54 -24.74 -3.02
CA GLU A 173 16.59 -25.73 -3.20
C GLU A 173 17.81 -24.96 -3.69
N ILE A 174 18.88 -25.01 -2.88
CA ILE A 174 20.18 -24.46 -3.23
C ILE A 174 20.49 -25.06 -4.60
N ILE A 175 20.50 -24.23 -5.64
CA ILE A 175 21.02 -24.61 -6.94
C ILE A 175 22.49 -24.93 -6.66
N SER A 176 22.80 -26.22 -6.57
CA SER A 176 24.17 -26.69 -6.41
C SER A 176 24.99 -26.15 -7.58
N ASP A 177 26.12 -25.52 -7.26
CA ASP A 177 27.10 -25.00 -8.20
C ASP A 177 27.31 -25.94 -9.40
N ASN A 178 26.79 -25.55 -10.56
CA ASN A 178 27.27 -26.07 -11.83
C ASN A 178 28.59 -25.39 -12.18
N THR A 179 29.63 -25.70 -11.40
CA THR A 179 31.02 -25.54 -11.84
C THR A 179 31.55 -26.92 -12.20
N GLN A 180 31.06 -27.49 -13.30
CA GLN A 180 31.85 -28.48 -14.00
C GLN A 180 32.79 -27.75 -14.95
N ALA A 181 34.07 -27.90 -14.64
CA ALA A 181 35.20 -27.49 -15.45
C ALA A 181 35.03 -28.00 -16.88
N VAL A 182 35.06 -27.08 -17.83
CA VAL A 182 35.39 -27.38 -19.22
C VAL A 182 36.91 -27.47 -19.29
N LEU A 183 37.43 -28.70 -19.37
CA LEU A 183 38.70 -29.02 -20.03
C LEU A 183 38.37 -29.57 -21.42
#